data_AF-A0A959DDQ0-F1
#
_entry.id   AF-A0A959DDQ0-F1
#
_cell.length_a   1.000
_cell.length_b   1.000
_cell.length_c   1.000
_cell.angle_alpha   90.00
_cell.angle_beta   90.00
_cell.angle_gamma   90.00
#
_symmetry.space_group_name_H-M   'P 1'
#
loop_
_entity.id
_entity.type
_entity.pdbx_description
1 polymer ?
#
loop_
_entity_poly.entity_id
_entity_poly.type
_entity_poly.pdbx_seq_one_letter_code
_entity_poly.pdbx_strand_id
1 'polypeptide(L)' 'MNNLIQKALPHFVAIAIFLAACAAYFSPQLQGKVPQQSDIIQYRGMAQEAKSFQERTGETTLWTNSMFGGMPT' A
#
# COMPACT_ATOMS: atom_id res chain seq x y z
N MET A 1 8.86 5.96 51.12
CA MET A 1 8.58 4.79 50.26
C MET A 1 7.97 5.34 48.98
N ASN A 2 8.74 5.47 47.89
CA ASN A 2 8.31 5.80 46.49
C ASN A 2 9.46 6.20 45.53
N ASN A 3 10.73 6.06 45.93
CA ASN A 3 11.87 6.46 45.09
C ASN A 3 11.99 5.66 43.77
N LEU A 4 11.53 4.41 43.73
CA LEU A 4 11.57 3.59 42.52
C LEU A 4 10.57 4.07 41.47
N ILE A 5 9.34 4.42 41.87
CA ILE A 5 8.31 4.93 40.98
C ILE A 5 8.70 6.32 40.45
N GLN A 6 9.24 7.20 41.30
CA GLN A 6 9.71 8.52 40.86
C GLN A 6 10.90 8.45 39.91
N LYS A 7 11.77 7.44 40.04
CA LYS A 7 12.87 7.19 39.10
C LYS A 7 12.41 6.51 37.81
N ALA A 8 11.37 5.68 37.86
CA ALA A 8 10.80 5.02 36.69
C ALA A 8 9.93 5.97 35.84
N LEU A 9 9.28 6.95 36.46
CA LEU A 9 8.41 7.94 35.82
C LEU A 9 9.05 8.63 34.59
N PRO A 10 10.28 9.20 34.66
CA PRO A 10 10.89 9.84 33.49
C PRO A 10 11.14 8.86 32.34
N HIS A 11 11.41 7.57 32.62
CA HIS A 11 11.57 6.56 31.57
C HIS A 11 10.25 6.27 30.86
N PHE A 12 9.15 6.14 31.61
CA PHE A 12 7.83 5.99 31.01
C PHE A 12 7.42 7.21 30.18
N VAL A 13 7.71 8.42 30.67
CA VAL A 13 7.47 9.66 29.92
C VAL A 13 8.31 9.68 28.64
N ALA A 14 9.58 9.30 28.69
CA ALA A 14 10.43 9.23 27.49
C ALA A 14 9.90 8.22 26.46
N ILE A 15 9.47 7.04 26.90
CA ILE A 15 8.86 6.03 26.03
C ILE A 15 7.57 6.56 25.42
N ALA A 16 6.70 7.20 26.20
CA ALA A 16 5.45 7.78 25.71
C ALA A 16 5.70 8.87 24.66
N ILE A 17 6.67 9.76 24.89
CA ILE A 17 7.06 10.79 23.92
C ILE A 17 7.61 10.15 22.64
N PHE A 18 8.45 9.13 22.76
CA PHE A 18 9.00 8.43 21.61
C PHE A 18 7.91 7.75 20.77
N LEU A 19 6.98 7.04 21.42
CA LEU A 19 5.85 6.42 20.73
C LEU A 19 4.94 7.47 20.07
N ALA A 20 4.68 8.60 20.73
CA ALA A 20 3.92 9.69 20.15
C ALA A 20 4.62 10.29 18.91
N ALA A 21 5.94 10.48 18.97
CA ALA A 21 6.73 10.95 17.83
C ALA A 21 6.71 9.96 16.65
N CYS A 22 6.87 8.66 16.93
CA CYS A 22 6.74 7.61 15.92
C CYS A 22 5.33 7.63 15.29
N ALA A 23 4.27 7.67 16.11
CA ALA A 23 2.90 7.69 15.61
C ALA A 23 2.61 8.95 14.77
N ALA A 24 3.14 10.11 15.14
CA ALA A 24 3.01 11.34 14.36
C ALA A 24 3.73 11.23 13.00
N TYR A 25 4.99 10.76 13.01
CA TYR A 25 5.80 10.60 11.80
C TYR A 25 5.23 9.53 10.85
N PHE A 26 4.81 8.39 11.38
CA PHE A 26 4.19 7.29 10.64
C PHE A 26 2.67 7.42 10.54
N SER A 27 2.09 8.58 10.86
CA SER A 27 0.66 8.83 10.69
C SER A 27 0.15 8.56 9.26
N PRO A 28 0.93 8.76 8.17
CA PRO A 28 0.48 8.40 6.82
C PRO A 28 0.30 6.89 6.63
N GLN A 29 1.03 6.05 7.38
CA GLN A 29 0.92 4.59 7.29
C GLN A 29 -0.44 4.09 7.78
N LEU A 30 -1.04 4.80 8.74
CA LEU A 30 -2.38 4.49 9.25
C LEU A 30 -3.49 4.90 8.28
N GLN A 31 -3.18 5.65 7.22
CA GLN A 31 -4.15 6.08 6.20
C GLN A 31 -4.45 4.99 5.16
N GLY A 32 -3.85 3.79 5.28
CA GLY A 32 -4.06 2.69 4.34
C GLY A 32 -3.57 2.98 2.91
N LYS A 33 -2.75 4.03 2.75
CA LYS A 33 -2.19 4.43 1.46
C LYS A 33 -1.12 3.42 1.07
N VAL A 34 -1.36 2.71 0.00
CA VAL A 34 -0.41 1.77 -0.59
C VAL A 34 0.46 2.54 -1.58
N PRO A 35 1.78 2.29 -1.64
CA PRO A 35 2.61 2.86 -2.68
C PRO A 35 2.03 2.55 -4.06
N GLN A 36 2.01 3.54 -4.94
CA GLN A 36 1.54 3.34 -6.31
C GLN A 36 2.50 2.40 -7.04
N GLN A 37 2.04 1.18 -7.33
CA GLN A 37 2.83 0.19 -8.05
C GLN A 37 2.54 0.32 -9.56
N SER A 38 3.44 1.02 -10.27
CA SER A 38 3.36 1.23 -11.73
C SER A 38 3.12 -0.08 -12.47
N ASP A 39 3.83 -1.12 -12.08
CA ASP A 39 3.82 -2.42 -12.76
C ASP A 39 2.46 -3.11 -12.62
N ILE A 40 1.82 -2.99 -11.45
CA ILE A 40 0.45 -3.49 -11.25
C ILE A 40 -0.55 -2.71 -12.08
N ILE A 41 -0.41 -1.38 -12.14
CA ILE A 41 -1.31 -0.52 -12.91
C ILE A 41 -1.20 -0.86 -14.41
N GLN A 42 0.02 -0.96 -14.91
CA GLN A 42 0.30 -1.32 -16.30
C GLN A 42 -0.20 -2.74 -16.60
N TYR A 43 0.08 -3.71 -15.73
CA TYR A 43 -0.42 -5.08 -15.89
C TYR A 43 -1.95 -5.14 -15.96
N ARG A 44 -2.65 -4.43 -15.07
CA ARG A 44 -4.13 -4.36 -15.11
C ARG A 44 -4.62 -3.79 -16.43
N GLY A 45 -3.98 -2.74 -16.95
CA GLY A 45 -4.31 -2.18 -18.27
C GLY A 45 -4.09 -3.17 -19.41
N MET A 46 -2.93 -3.84 -19.44
CA MET A 46 -2.60 -4.83 -20.47
C MET A 46 -3.52 -6.07 -20.42
N ALA A 47 -3.88 -6.53 -19.23
CA ALA A 47 -4.68 -7.74 -19.04
C ALA A 47 -6.19 -7.52 -19.29
N GLN A 48 -6.67 -6.28 -19.30
CA GLN A 48 -8.10 -5.97 -19.40
C GLN A 48 -8.72 -6.48 -20.71
N GLU A 49 -8.03 -6.32 -21.83
CA GLU A 49 -8.50 -6.80 -23.15
C GLU A 49 -8.57 -8.33 -23.18
N ALA A 50 -7.52 -9.00 -22.69
CA ALA A 50 -7.45 -10.46 -22.64
C ALA A 50 -8.57 -11.04 -21.76
N LYS A 51 -8.82 -10.41 -20.60
CA LYS A 51 -9.90 -10.80 -19.69
C LYS A 51 -11.28 -10.58 -20.33
N SER A 52 -11.50 -9.42 -20.97
CA SER A 52 -12.76 -9.11 -21.66
C SER A 52 -13.01 -10.03 -22.86
N PHE A 53 -11.95 -10.49 -23.54
CA PHE A 53 -12.05 -11.51 -24.58
C PHE A 53 -12.51 -12.84 -23.99
N GLN A 54 -11.83 -13.32 -22.95
CA GLN A 54 -12.18 -14.57 -22.27
C GLN A 54 -13.60 -14.57 -21.71
N GLU A 55 -14.07 -13.46 -21.14
CA GLU A 55 -15.44 -13.32 -20.64
C GLU A 55 -16.50 -13.41 -21.77
N ARG A 56 -16.16 -13.00 -23.00
CA ARG A 56 -17.08 -13.03 -24.14
C ARG A 56 -17.09 -14.35 -24.90
N THR A 57 -15.91 -14.96 -25.08
CA THR A 57 -15.75 -16.14 -25.94
C THR A 57 -15.57 -17.44 -25.15
N GLY A 58 -15.22 -17.35 -23.87
CA GLY A 58 -14.81 -18.49 -23.05
C GLY A 58 -13.40 -18.98 -23.34
N GLU A 59 -12.71 -18.41 -24.32
CA GLU A 59 -11.37 -18.82 -24.74
C GLU A 59 -10.29 -17.85 -24.23
N THR A 60 -9.14 -18.39 -23.85
CA THR A 60 -8.01 -17.56 -23.39
C THR A 60 -7.19 -17.08 -24.58
N THR A 61 -7.04 -15.78 -24.75
CA THR A 61 -6.16 -15.24 -25.79
C THR A 61 -4.69 -15.34 -25.37
N LEU A 62 -3.84 -15.72 -26.32
CA LEU A 62 -2.38 -15.80 -26.14
C LEU A 62 -1.67 -14.46 -26.46
N TRP A 63 -2.39 -13.52 -27.08
CA TRP A 63 -1.87 -12.22 -27.48
C TRP A 63 -2.92 -11.13 -27.27
N THR A 64 -2.47 -9.95 -26.84
CA THR A 64 -3.31 -8.75 -26.67
C THR A 64 -2.56 -7.55 -27.25
N ASN A 65 -3.26 -6.74 -28.04
CA ASN A 65 -2.68 -5.53 -28.62
C ASN A 65 -2.50 -4.43 -27.56
N SER A 66 -3.21 -4.54 -26.44
CA SER A 66 -3.09 -3.65 -25.28
C SER A 66 -1.72 -3.69 -24.60
N MET A 67 -0.89 -4.72 -24.84
CA MET A 67 0.53 -4.74 -24.40
C MET A 67 1.38 -3.62 -25.02
N PHE A 68 0.99 -3.09 -26.18
CA PHE A 68 1.75 -2.07 -26.91
C PHE A 68 0.94 -0.81 -27.24
N GLY A 69 -0.37 -0.81 -27.00
CA GLY A 69 -1.27 0.28 -27.41
C GLY A 69 -1.47 1.39 -26.38
N GLY A 70 -1.16 1.16 -25.09
CA GLY A 70 -1.64 2.03 -24.02
C GLY A 70 -3.18 2.05 -23.94
N MET A 71 -3.75 2.59 -22.86
CA MET A 71 -5.21 2.78 -22.80
C MET A 71 -5.62 3.80 -23.87
N PRO A 72 -6.59 3.50 -24.76
CA PRO A 72 -7.24 4.54 -25.54
C PRO A 72 -8.00 5.45 -24.57
N THR A 73 -7.78 6.76 -24.70
CA THR A 73 -8.49 7.83 -23.96
C THR A 73 -9.94 7.94 -24.40
#